data_AF-A0A3A6NNH3-F1
#
_entry.id   AF-A0A3A6NNH3-F1
#
_cell.length_a   1.000
_cell.length_b   1.000
_cell.length_c   1.000
_cell.angle_alpha   90.00
_cell.angle_beta   90.00
_cell.angle_gamma   90.00
#
_symmetry.space_group_name_H-M   'P 1'
#
loop_
_entity.id
_entity.type
_entity.pdbx_description
1 polymer ?
#
loop_
_entity_poly.entity_id
_entity_poly.type
_entity_poly.pdbx_seq_one_letter_code
_entity_poly.pdbx_strand_id
1 'polypeptide(L)'
;MLNVSGHYERVHPHTLGMIVAAVKAIENELRLDETYQELLRMAYEYSNTIMESIYDGLLSVDGRGRITHINSIARKILNYRDEEINTTLDPCLSKLAEVLEQIICIIV
;
A
#
# COMPACT_ATOMS: atom_id res chain seq x y z
N MET A 1 26.68 4.22 -9.63
CA MET A 1 27.97 4.11 -10.31
C MET A 1 28.74 2.95 -9.69
N LEU A 2 28.91 1.85 -10.43
CA LEU A 2 29.77 0.74 -10.01
C LEU A 2 31.13 0.93 -10.69
N ASN A 3 32.22 0.93 -9.93
CA ASN A 3 33.56 1.13 -10.48
C ASN A 3 34.39 -0.15 -10.32
N VAL A 4 35.24 -0.42 -11.30
CA VAL A 4 36.23 -1.49 -11.25
C VAL A 4 37.58 -0.89 -11.66
N SER A 5 38.58 -1.02 -10.79
CA SER A 5 39.94 -0.52 -11.01
C SER A 5 40.91 -1.69 -11.21
N GLY A 6 41.91 -1.50 -12.08
CA GLY A 6 42.92 -2.51 -12.39
C GLY A 6 44.03 -1.97 -13.30
N HIS A 7 45.17 -2.66 -13.38
CA HIS A 7 46.29 -2.29 -14.25
C HIS A 7 45.85 -2.29 -15.73
N TYR A 8 46.18 -1.22 -16.47
CA TYR A 8 45.69 -0.98 -17.83
C TYR A 8 46.06 -2.12 -18.82
N GLU A 9 47.17 -2.83 -18.55
CA GLU A 9 47.69 -3.95 -19.34
C GLU A 9 46.82 -5.22 -19.28
N ARG A 10 45.85 -5.29 -18.34
CA ARG A 10 44.97 -6.45 -18.10
C ARG A 10 43.49 -6.16 -18.36
N VAL A 11 43.18 -5.08 -19.08
CA VAL A 11 41.80 -4.71 -19.41
C VAL A 11 41.30 -5.63 -20.52
N HIS A 12 40.45 -6.59 -20.16
CA HIS A 12 39.77 -7.43 -21.13
C HIS A 12 38.41 -6.82 -21.49
N PRO A 13 38.10 -6.57 -22.78
CA PRO A 13 36.81 -6.03 -23.22
C PRO A 13 35.61 -6.82 -22.69
N HIS A 14 35.78 -8.13 -22.51
CA HIS A 14 34.78 -9.02 -21.91
C HIS A 14 34.42 -8.64 -20.46
N THR A 15 35.40 -8.27 -19.63
CA THR A 15 35.17 -7.86 -18.24
C THR A 15 34.39 -6.56 -18.15
N LEU A 16 34.69 -5.60 -19.03
CA LEU A 16 33.93 -4.36 -19.13
C LEU A 16 32.49 -4.62 -19.56
N GLY A 17 32.28 -5.48 -20.56
CA GLY A 17 30.94 -5.90 -21.00
C GLY A 17 30.12 -6.54 -19.89
N MET A 18 30.73 -7.42 -19.09
CA MET A 18 30.08 -8.03 -17.92
C MET A 18 29.70 -7.01 -16.84
N ILE A 19 30.59 -6.05 -16.55
CA ILE A 19 30.31 -4.99 -15.56
C ILE A 19 29.15 -4.11 -16.04
N VAL A 20 29.15 -3.69 -17.30
CA VAL A 20 28.07 -2.87 -17.87
C VAL A 20 26.74 -3.63 -17.83
N ALA A 21 26.73 -4.92 -18.17
CA ALA A 21 25.54 -5.76 -18.07
C ALA A 21 25.05 -5.89 -16.62
N ALA A 22 25.95 -6.10 -15.66
CA ALA A 22 25.62 -6.20 -14.24
C ALA A 22 25.05 -4.88 -13.69
N VAL A 23 25.67 -3.74 -14.01
CA VAL A 23 25.15 -2.41 -13.65
C VAL A 23 23.76 -2.22 -14.24
N LYS A 24 23.57 -2.57 -15.51
CA LYS A 24 22.28 -2.40 -16.19
C LYS A 24 21.19 -3.28 -15.57
N ALA A 25 21.54 -4.50 -15.17
CA ALA A 25 20.61 -5.39 -14.47
C ALA A 25 20.18 -4.80 -13.13
N ILE A 26 21.13 -4.27 -12.33
CA ILE A 26 20.83 -3.62 -11.04
C ILE A 26 19.97 -2.37 -11.24
N GLU A 27 20.31 -1.50 -12.20
CA GLU A 27 19.53 -0.29 -12.49
C GLU A 27 18.10 -0.61 -12.93
N ASN A 28 17.93 -1.65 -13.75
CA ASN A 28 16.61 -2.08 -14.17
C ASN A 28 15.80 -2.63 -12.99
N GLU A 29 16.43 -3.40 -12.10
CA GLU A 29 15.76 -3.94 -10.91
C GLU A 29 15.30 -2.82 -9.97
N LEU A 30 16.16 -1.83 -9.70
CA LEU A 30 15.80 -0.67 -8.88
C LEU A 30 14.65 0.13 -9.51
N ARG A 31 14.70 0.34 -10.83
CA ARG A 31 13.62 1.04 -11.55
C ARG A 31 12.31 0.25 -11.48
N LEU A 32 12.37 -1.08 -11.59
CA LEU A 32 11.18 -1.93 -11.46
C LEU A 32 10.56 -1.78 -10.07
N ASP A 33 11.37 -1.85 -9.00
CA ASP A 33 10.90 -1.65 -7.63
C ASP A 33 10.26 -0.26 -7.45
N GLU A 34 10.92 0.82 -7.89
CA GLU A 34 10.39 2.18 -7.84
C GLU A 34 9.02 2.28 -8.54
N THR A 35 8.92 1.76 -9.76
CA THR A 35 7.65 1.78 -10.51
C THR A 35 6.56 0.94 -9.85
N TYR A 36 6.92 -0.17 -9.21
CA TYR A 36 5.98 -1.01 -8.49
C TYR A 36 5.42 -0.30 -7.25
N GLN A 37 6.29 0.36 -6.47
CA GLN A 37 5.87 1.16 -5.32
C GLN A 37 4.94 2.31 -5.73
N GLU A 38 5.25 2.99 -6.83
CA GLU A 38 4.41 4.08 -7.33
C GLU A 38 3.04 3.57 -7.79
N LEU A 39 3.00 2.43 -8.49
CA LEU A 39 1.74 1.80 -8.89
C LEU A 39 0.89 1.38 -7.69
N LEU A 40 1.51 0.80 -6.66
CA LEU A 40 0.83 0.45 -5.41
C LEU A 40 0.24 1.69 -4.72
N ARG A 41 1.01 2.77 -4.64
CA ARG A 41 0.53 4.04 -4.08
C ARG A 41 -0.68 4.56 -4.86
N MET A 42 -0.60 4.59 -6.18
CA MET A 42 -1.70 5.06 -7.03
C MET A 42 -2.95 4.19 -6.87
N ALA A 43 -2.80 2.86 -6.83
CA ALA A 43 -3.91 1.95 -6.62
C ALA A 43 -4.57 2.16 -5.25
N TYR A 44 -3.76 2.37 -4.21
CA TYR A 44 -4.24 2.66 -2.86
C TYR A 44 -4.99 4.01 -2.79
N GLU A 45 -4.42 5.07 -3.35
CA GLU A 45 -5.06 6.40 -3.43
C GLU A 45 -6.38 6.36 -4.20
N TYR A 46 -6.40 5.64 -5.33
CA TYR A 46 -7.60 5.44 -6.14
C TYR A 46 -8.70 4.69 -5.36
N SER A 47 -8.34 3.58 -4.72
CA SER A 47 -9.27 2.81 -3.87
C SER A 47 -9.83 3.67 -2.73
N ASN A 48 -8.97 4.42 -2.04
CA ASN A 48 -9.39 5.33 -0.98
C ASN A 48 -10.33 6.43 -1.49
N THR A 49 -10.04 7.00 -2.65
CA THR A 49 -10.89 8.03 -3.25
C THR A 49 -12.28 7.47 -3.58
N ILE A 50 -12.36 6.25 -4.11
CA ILE A 50 -13.64 5.58 -4.35
C ILE A 50 -14.40 5.38 -3.04
N MET A 51 -13.76 4.79 -2.03
CA MET A 51 -14.39 4.55 -0.73
C MET A 51 -14.90 5.84 -0.08
N GLU A 52 -14.14 6.92 -0.21
CA GLU A 52 -14.47 8.23 0.34
C GLU A 52 -15.60 8.94 -0.42
N SER A 53 -15.82 8.59 -1.71
CA SER A 53 -16.90 9.14 -2.53
C SER A 53 -18.28 8.52 -2.27
N ILE A 54 -18.33 7.40 -1.55
CA ILE A 54 -19.58 6.70 -1.22
C ILE A 54 -20.36 7.50 -0.16
N TYR A 55 -21.66 7.68 -0.40
CA TYR A 55 -22.54 8.47 0.47
C TYR A 55 -22.86 7.75 1.79
N ASP A 56 -22.93 6.42 1.76
CA ASP A 56 -23.13 5.59 2.95
C ASP A 56 -21.82 5.43 3.74
N GLY A 57 -21.94 5.12 5.04
CA GLY A 57 -20.78 4.72 5.82
C GLY A 57 -20.20 3.42 5.27
N LEU A 58 -18.91 3.40 4.96
CA LEU A 58 -18.23 2.19 4.52
C LEU A 58 -17.16 1.78 5.54
N LEU A 59 -17.21 0.50 5.92
CA LEU A 59 -16.25 -0.13 6.80
C LEU A 59 -15.80 -1.46 6.20
N SER A 60 -14.49 -1.68 6.17
CA SER A 60 -13.92 -2.96 5.76
C SER A 60 -13.18 -3.61 6.93
N VAL A 61 -13.38 -4.91 7.11
CA VAL A 61 -12.69 -5.71 8.12
C VAL A 61 -12.03 -6.95 7.50
N ASP A 62 -10.96 -7.42 8.12
CA ASP A 62 -10.35 -8.72 7.75
C ASP A 62 -11.14 -9.89 8.35
N GLY A 63 -10.78 -11.13 7.98
CA GLY A 63 -11.37 -12.36 8.53
C GLY A 63 -11.22 -12.56 10.04
N ARG A 64 -10.50 -11.68 10.75
CA ARG A 64 -10.41 -11.63 12.22
C ARG A 64 -11.17 -10.46 12.82
N GLY A 65 -11.94 -9.73 12.01
CA GLY A 65 -12.72 -8.57 12.43
C GLY A 65 -11.86 -7.34 12.71
N ARG A 66 -10.61 -7.23 12.24
CA ARG A 66 -9.84 -5.98 12.37
C ARG A 66 -10.22 -5.03 11.26
N ILE A 67 -10.42 -3.77 11.61
CA ILE A 67 -10.76 -2.73 10.64
C ILE A 67 -9.55 -2.49 9.74
N THR A 68 -9.74 -2.70 8.44
CA THR A 68 -8.72 -2.46 7.42
C THR A 68 -8.91 -1.11 6.75
N HIS A 69 -10.16 -0.66 6.55
CA HIS A 69 -10.50 0.64 5.96
C HIS A 69 -11.80 1.19 6.54
N ILE A 70 -11.90 2.51 6.63
CA ILE A 70 -13.12 3.22 7.06
C ILE A 70 -13.20 4.57 6.34
N ASN A 71 -14.34 4.86 5.68
CA ASN A 71 -14.54 6.15 5.02
C ASN A 71 -14.92 7.26 6.02
N SER A 72 -14.90 8.53 5.63
CA SER A 72 -15.23 9.63 6.57
C SER A 72 -16.67 9.59 7.07
N ILE A 73 -17.61 9.08 6.28
CA ILE A 73 -19.01 8.98 6.69
C ILE A 73 -19.13 7.99 7.86
N ALA A 74 -18.58 6.79 7.73
CA ALA A 74 -18.56 5.79 8.79
C ALA A 74 -17.79 6.30 10.02
N ARG A 75 -16.67 7.01 9.84
CA ARG A 75 -15.95 7.65 10.96
C ARG A 75 -16.83 8.63 11.74
N LYS A 76 -17.60 9.47 11.05
CA LYS A 76 -18.51 10.43 11.68
C LYS A 76 -19.65 9.73 12.42
N ILE A 77 -20.28 8.73 11.80
CA ILE A 77 -21.39 7.98 12.39
C ILE A 77 -20.93 7.22 13.65
N LEU A 78 -19.78 6.56 13.59
CA LEU A 78 -19.25 5.77 14.71
C LEU A 78 -18.51 6.62 15.76
N ASN A 79 -18.27 7.90 15.45
CA ASN A 79 -17.40 8.82 16.19
C ASN A 79 -16.01 8.19 16.41
N TYR A 80 -15.46 7.62 15.34
CA TYR A 80 -14.22 6.86 15.31
C TYR A 80 -13.03 7.81 15.09
N ARG A 81 -12.05 7.77 15.98
CA ARG A 81 -10.84 8.60 15.91
C ARG A 81 -9.73 7.87 15.16
N ASP A 82 -8.85 8.61 14.51
CA ASP A 82 -7.74 8.03 13.74
C ASP A 82 -6.77 7.23 14.63
N GLU A 83 -6.73 7.52 15.93
CA GLU A 83 -5.99 6.75 16.95
C GLU A 83 -6.51 5.31 17.17
N GLU A 84 -7.73 5.03 16.71
CA GLU A 84 -8.39 3.73 16.86
C GLU A 84 -8.17 2.83 15.63
N ILE A 85 -7.54 3.33 14.55
CA ILE A 85 -7.22 2.55 13.35
C ILE A 85 -6.27 1.39 13.72
N ASN A 86 -6.63 0.16 13.34
CA ASN A 86 -6.07 -1.15 13.75
C ASN A 86 -6.64 -1.78 15.04
N THR A 87 -7.70 -1.22 15.63
CA THR A 87 -8.47 -1.93 16.65
C THR A 87 -9.40 -2.99 16.02
N THR A 88 -9.76 -4.00 16.81
CA THR A 88 -10.80 -4.96 16.40
C THR A 88 -12.13 -4.26 16.27
N LEU A 89 -13.06 -4.82 15.50
CA LEU A 89 -14.42 -4.31 15.37
C LEU A 89 -15.19 -4.41 16.70
N ASP A 90 -14.75 -5.28 17.62
CA ASP A 90 -15.40 -5.60 18.89
C ASP A 90 -15.83 -4.38 19.73
N PRO A 91 -15.01 -3.33 19.93
CA PRO A 91 -15.41 -2.12 20.67
C PRO A 91 -16.46 -1.28 19.92
N CYS A 92 -16.52 -1.40 18.59
CA CYS A 92 -17.48 -0.71 17.74
C CYS A 92 -18.77 -1.48 17.52
N LEU A 93 -18.83 -2.79 17.81
CA LEU A 93 -20.00 -3.65 17.55
C LEU A 93 -21.29 -3.15 18.22
N SER A 94 -21.21 -2.63 19.44
CA SER A 94 -22.38 -2.09 20.15
C SER A 94 -22.98 -0.88 19.44
N LYS A 95 -22.13 0.03 18.94
CA LYS A 95 -22.55 1.16 18.10
C LYS A 95 -22.99 0.69 16.73
N LEU A 96 -22.28 -0.25 16.11
CA LEU A 96 -22.60 -0.75 14.77
C LEU A 96 -24.01 -1.33 14.72
N ALA A 97 -24.41 -2.06 15.77
CA ALA A 97 -25.75 -2.64 15.90
C ALA A 97 -26.88 -1.58 15.91
N GLU A 98 -26.60 -0.36 16.36
CA GLU A 98 -27.57 0.75 16.40
C GLU A 98 -27.69 1.49 15.06
N VAL A 99 -26.69 1.37 14.17
CA VAL A 99 -26.60 2.12 12.90
C VAL A 99 -26.38 1.22 11.67
N LEU A 100 -26.80 -0.05 11.73
CA LEU A 100 -26.64 -1.03 10.64
C LEU A 100 -27.20 -0.57 9.29
N GLU A 101 -28.28 0.21 9.27
CA GLU A 101 -28.88 0.70 8.03
C GLU A 101 -28.10 1.84 7.35
N GLN A 102 -27.09 2.41 8.03
CA GLN A 102 -26.30 3.54 7.54
C GLN A 102 -24.84 3.17 7.27
N ILE A 103 -24.45 1.92 7.54
CA ILE A 103 -23.08 1.43 7.37
C ILE A 103 -23.08 0.12 6.59
N ILE A 104 -22.39 0.12 5.47
CA ILE A 104 -22.05 -1.07 4.71
C ILE A 104 -20.75 -1.64 5.29
N CYS A 105 -20.83 -2.86 5.84
CA CYS A 105 -19.66 -3.60 6.33
C CYS A 105 -19.26 -4.68 5.31
N ILE A 106 -18.00 -4.66 4.88
CA ILE A 106 -17.43 -5.62 3.93
C ILE A 106 -16.32 -6.40 4.61
N ILE A 107 -16.40 -7.73 4.53
CA ILE A 107 -15.33 -8.62 4.98
C ILE A 107 -14.41 -8.88 3.77
N VAL A 108 -13.13 -8.58 3.92
CA VAL A 108 -12.07 -8.74 2.90
C VAL A 108 -11.11 -9.86 3.30
#